data_AF-A0A8K0KT01-F1
#
_entry.id   AF-A0A8K0KT01-F1
#
_cell.length_a   1.000
_cell.length_b   1.000
_cell.length_c   1.000
_cell.angle_alpha   90.00
_cell.angle_beta   90.00
_cell.angle_gamma   90.00
#
_symmetry.space_group_name_H-M   'P 1'
#
loop_
_entity.id
_entity.type
_entity.pdbx_description
1 polymer ?
#
loop_
_entity_poly.entity_id
_entity_poly.type
_entity_poly.pdbx_seq_one_letter_code
_entity_poly.pdbx_strand_id
1 'polypeptide(L)'
;MVALDSLLQQLDEEGQVSIFNTVCDLRHQRNFLVQSLKQYIFIYRALMEVAQFGDTELKISKCKSAVEKLRQRENGKDKCQMEEDFEKISRVIEDRKSFSVGGGEENKIKNRSDLVIPYDRNRVILTPVPGREHSTYINASFI
;
A
#
# COMPACT_ATOMS: atom_id res chain seq x y z
N MET A 1 0.96 -11.14 13.99
CA MET A 1 1.65 -10.12 14.80
C MET A 1 3.02 -10.64 15.19
N VAL A 2 3.14 -11.61 16.11
CA VAL A 2 4.44 -12.14 16.61
C VAL A 2 5.55 -12.31 15.55
N ALA A 3 5.27 -12.97 14.42
CA ALA A 3 6.27 -13.14 13.36
C ALA A 3 6.76 -11.82 12.74
N LEU A 4 5.83 -10.90 12.49
CA LEU A 4 6.18 -9.61 11.90
C LEU A 4 6.96 -8.76 12.90
N ASP A 5 6.56 -8.76 14.17
CA ASP A 5 7.23 -7.98 15.23
C ASP A 5 8.70 -8.40 15.37
N SER A 6 8.97 -9.72 15.44
CA SER A 6 10.34 -10.25 15.49
C SER A 6 11.15 -9.93 14.23
N LEU A 7 10.51 -9.97 13.06
CA LEU A 7 11.19 -9.67 11.78
C LEU A 7 11.46 -8.18 11.60
N LEU A 8 10.58 -7.30 12.11
CA LEU A 8 10.81 -5.86 12.11
C LEU A 8 12.00 -5.50 13.02
N GLN A 9 12.11 -6.16 14.18
CA GLN A 9 13.25 -5.98 15.06
C GLN A 9 14.57 -6.45 14.42
N GLN A 10 14.57 -7.63 13.78
CA GLN A 10 15.75 -8.10 13.02
C GLN A 10 16.14 -7.11 11.91
N LEU A 11 15.16 -6.56 11.19
CA LEU A 11 15.42 -5.60 10.13
C LEU A 11 16.09 -4.32 10.67
N ASP A 12 15.64 -3.82 11.82
CA ASP A 12 16.19 -2.62 12.46
C ASP A 12 17.60 -2.86 13.03
N GLU A 13 17.81 -4.00 13.69
CA GLU A 13 19.07 -4.32 14.37
C GLU A 13 20.17 -4.82 13.41
N GLU A 14 19.80 -5.63 12.42
CA GLU A 14 20.75 -6.34 11.55
C GLU A 14 20.77 -5.84 10.09
N GLY A 15 19.77 -5.05 9.68
CA GLY A 15 19.60 -4.64 8.28
C GLY A 15 19.19 -5.77 7.33
N GLN A 16 18.86 -6.95 7.87
CA GLN A 16 18.47 -8.14 7.12
C GLN A 16 17.39 -8.93 7.88
N VAL A 17 16.65 -9.79 7.17
CA VAL A 17 15.58 -10.60 7.78
C VAL A 17 15.62 -12.03 7.28
N SER A 18 15.38 -12.99 8.18
CA SER A 18 15.23 -14.40 7.82
C SER A 18 13.80 -14.89 8.05
N ILE A 19 12.94 -14.60 7.06
CA ILE A 19 11.49 -14.89 7.15
C ILE A 19 11.23 -16.39 7.27
N PHE A 20 11.91 -17.22 6.48
CA PHE A 20 11.74 -18.68 6.50
C PHE A 20 12.11 -19.27 7.87
N ASN A 21 13.32 -18.97 8.37
CA ASN A 21 13.80 -19.50 9.64
C ASN A 21 12.89 -19.05 10.79
N THR A 22 12.52 -17.76 10.81
CA THR A 22 11.62 -17.23 11.84
C THR A 22 10.27 -17.94 11.85
N VAL A 23 9.67 -18.19 10.68
CA VAL A 23 8.39 -18.93 10.60
C VAL A 23 8.54 -20.40 11.02
N CYS A 24 9.66 -21.04 10.67
CA CYS A 24 9.98 -22.40 11.12
C CYS A 24 10.08 -22.45 12.66
N ASP A 25 10.87 -21.59 13.28
CA ASP A 25 11.08 -21.54 14.73
C ASP A 25 9.78 -21.29 15.49
N LEU A 26 8.96 -20.37 14.98
CA LEU A 26 7.64 -20.11 15.55
C LEU A 26 6.72 -21.33 15.49
N ARG A 27 6.74 -22.09 14.39
CA ARG A 27 5.95 -23.32 14.27
C ARG A 27 6.41 -24.43 15.21
N HIS A 28 7.70 -24.50 15.54
CA HIS A 28 8.20 -25.43 16.55
C HIS A 28 7.63 -25.14 17.94
N GLN A 29 7.41 -23.87 18.28
CA GLN A 29 6.84 -23.47 19.57
C GLN A 29 5.31 -23.58 19.58
N ARG A 30 4.65 -23.24 18.46
CA ARG A 30 3.19 -23.30 18.32
C ARG A 30 2.80 -23.68 16.91
N ASN A 31 2.20 -24.87 16.78
CA ASN A 31 1.66 -25.36 15.52
C ASN A 31 0.66 -24.36 14.91
N PHE A 32 0.61 -24.35 13.57
CA PHE A 32 -0.31 -23.52 12.78
C PHE A 32 -0.08 -21.99 12.89
N LEU A 33 1.16 -21.55 13.08
CA LEU A 33 1.54 -20.16 12.82
C LEU A 33 1.80 -19.95 11.32
N VAL A 34 1.28 -18.83 10.78
CA VAL A 34 1.31 -18.45 9.35
C VAL A 34 0.79 -19.60 8.47
N GLN A 35 -0.53 -19.77 8.43
CA GLN A 35 -1.19 -20.96 7.89
C GLN A 35 -1.47 -20.91 6.39
N SER A 36 -1.53 -19.70 5.81
CA SER A 36 -1.84 -19.53 4.39
C SER A 36 -0.71 -18.86 3.63
N LEU A 37 -0.60 -19.18 2.34
CA LEU A 37 0.30 -18.49 1.42
C LEU A 37 0.04 -16.98 1.42
N LYS A 38 -1.22 -16.54 1.54
CA LYS A 38 -1.57 -15.12 1.64
C LYS A 38 -0.95 -14.44 2.85
N GLN A 39 -0.95 -15.09 4.02
CA GLN A 39 -0.30 -14.57 5.22
C GLN A 39 1.22 -14.54 5.07
N TYR A 40 1.81 -15.56 4.44
CA TYR A 40 3.25 -15.59 4.19
C TYR A 40 3.69 -14.48 3.24
N ILE A 41 2.97 -14.29 2.12
CA ILE A 41 3.18 -13.18 1.17
C ILE A 41 3.02 -11.83 1.88
N PHE A 42 2.03 -11.69 2.76
CA PHE A 42 1.82 -10.46 3.52
C PHE A 42 3.03 -10.10 4.37
N ILE A 43 3.70 -11.07 5.02
CA ILE A 43 4.92 -10.81 5.80
C ILE A 43 6.03 -10.22 4.92
N TYR A 44 6.26 -10.80 3.73
CA TYR A 44 7.24 -10.25 2.79
C TYR A 44 6.88 -8.82 2.38
N ARG A 45 5.62 -8.57 2.04
CA ARG A 45 5.16 -7.24 1.62
C ARG A 45 5.32 -6.20 2.73
N ALA A 46 4.92 -6.53 3.95
CA ALA A 46 5.02 -5.62 5.09
C ALA A 46 6.49 -5.27 5.41
N LEU A 47 7.40 -6.26 5.36
CA LEU A 47 8.82 -6.01 5.60
C LEU A 47 9.47 -5.21 4.48
N MET A 48 9.11 -5.49 3.21
CA MET A 48 9.56 -4.71 2.07
C MET A 48 9.09 -3.25 2.15
N GLU A 49 7.84 -3.02 2.58
CA GLU A 49 7.29 -1.68 2.78
C GLU A 49 8.07 -0.91 3.84
N VAL A 50 8.32 -1.53 5.00
CA VAL A 50 9.13 -0.91 6.05
C VAL A 50 10.58 -0.66 5.60
N ALA A 51 11.21 -1.60 4.90
CA ALA A 51 12.56 -1.42 4.37
C ALA A 51 12.65 -0.30 3.33
N GLN A 52 11.58 -0.08 2.54
CA GLN A 52 11.56 0.90 1.46
C GLN A 52 11.21 2.31 1.94
N PHE A 53 10.28 2.43 2.89
CA PHE A 53 9.72 3.73 3.31
C PHE A 53 10.16 4.15 4.71
N GLY A 54 10.50 3.20 5.59
CA GLY A 54 10.83 3.47 6.99
C GLY A 54 9.69 4.13 7.76
N ASP A 55 10.04 4.74 8.90
CA ASP A 55 9.11 5.54 9.70
C ASP A 55 8.99 6.96 9.11
N THR A 56 7.80 7.30 8.65
CA THR A 56 7.46 8.61 8.08
C THR A 56 6.61 9.46 9.05
N GLU A 57 6.36 8.98 10.27
CA GLU A 57 5.60 9.73 11.27
C GLU A 57 6.38 10.93 11.79
N LEU A 58 5.69 12.07 11.88
CA LEU A 58 6.28 13.33 12.34
C LEU A 58 5.54 13.86 13.56
N LYS A 59 6.28 14.08 14.64
CA LYS A 59 5.78 14.86 15.79
C LYS A 59 5.52 16.30 15.35
N ILE A 60 4.44 16.90 15.85
CA ILE A 60 4.03 18.26 15.47
C ILE A 60 5.13 19.31 15.72
N SER A 61 5.92 19.15 16.79
CA SER A 61 7.04 20.01 17.13
C SER A 61 8.14 20.02 16.06
N LYS A 62 8.27 18.94 15.28
CA LYS A 62 9.27 18.79 14.20
C LYS A 62 8.70 19.12 12.82
N CYS A 63 7.39 19.29 12.68
CA CYS A 63 6.73 19.47 11.38
C CYS A 63 7.31 20.65 10.57
N LYS A 64 7.50 21.82 11.19
CA LYS A 64 8.08 23.00 10.51
C LYS A 64 9.47 22.70 9.95
N SER A 65 10.35 22.14 10.78
CA SER A 65 11.72 21.80 10.36
C SER A 65 11.72 20.69 9.29
N ALA A 66 10.82 19.71 9.38
CA ALA A 66 10.69 18.66 8.38
C ALA A 66 10.25 19.24 7.01
N VAL A 67 9.26 20.13 6.99
CA VAL A 67 8.82 20.79 5.75
C VAL A 67 9.93 21.66 5.14
N GLU A 68 10.72 22.35 5.96
CA GLU A 68 11.88 23.11 5.49
C GLU A 68 12.93 22.20 4.84
N LYS A 69 13.22 21.03 5.45
CA LYS A 69 14.12 20.02 4.86
C LYS A 69 13.58 19.45 3.55
N LEU A 70 12.29 19.13 3.49
CA LEU A 70 11.64 18.60 2.28
C LEU A 70 11.79 19.53 1.06
N ARG A 71 11.87 20.84 1.30
CA ARG A 71 12.06 21.86 0.24
C ARG A 71 13.52 22.05 -0.17
N GLN A 72 14.47 21.57 0.63
CA GLN A 72 15.89 21.72 0.34
C GLN A 72 16.34 20.71 -0.70
N ARG A 73 17.39 21.10 -1.44
CA ARG A 73 18.13 20.22 -2.34
C ARG A 73 19.43 19.84 -1.68
N GLU A 74 19.77 18.56 -1.73
CA GLU A 74 21.09 18.09 -1.30
C GLU A 74 22.13 18.43 -2.37
N ASN A 75 23.37 18.68 -1.93
CA ASN A 75 24.46 19.01 -2.84
C ASN A 75 24.65 17.90 -3.89
N GLY A 76 24.56 18.27 -5.17
CA GLY A 76 24.72 17.34 -6.29
C GLY A 76 23.45 16.62 -6.73
N LYS A 77 22.28 16.94 -6.16
CA LYS A 77 20.98 16.41 -6.61
C LYS A 77 20.13 17.48 -7.31
N ASP A 78 19.46 17.07 -8.38
CA ASP A 78 18.57 17.95 -9.16
C ASP A 78 17.21 18.17 -8.48
N LYS A 79 16.77 17.19 -7.70
CA LYS A 79 15.44 17.16 -7.04
C LYS A 79 15.55 17.54 -5.58
N CYS A 80 14.52 18.21 -5.06
CA CYS A 80 14.35 18.36 -3.62
C CYS A 80 13.83 17.06 -2.99
N GLN A 81 13.99 16.93 -1.67
CA GLN A 81 13.56 15.74 -0.94
C GLN A 81 12.06 15.43 -1.13
N MET A 82 11.21 16.45 -1.26
CA MET A 82 9.78 16.25 -1.52
C MET A 82 9.51 15.59 -2.88
N GLU A 83 10.28 15.94 -3.92
CA GLU A 83 10.15 15.30 -5.24
C GLU A 83 10.64 13.85 -5.18
N GLU A 84 11.73 13.59 -4.45
CA GLU A 84 12.21 12.22 -4.22
C GLU A 84 11.18 11.36 -3.50
N ASP A 85 10.58 11.87 -2.43
CA ASP A 85 9.56 11.15 -1.66
C ASP A 85 8.28 10.94 -2.48
N PHE A 86 7.88 11.92 -3.29
CA PHE A 86 6.75 11.77 -4.21
C PHE A 86 6.99 10.66 -5.25
N GLU A 87 8.21 10.54 -5.76
CA GLU A 87 8.56 9.45 -6.68
C GLU A 87 8.51 8.07 -6.03
N LYS A 88 8.81 7.97 -4.74
CA LYS A 88 8.68 6.71 -4.00
C LYS A 88 7.21 6.24 -3.96
N ILE A 89 6.24 7.15 -3.90
CA ILE A 89 4.81 6.80 -3.95
C ILE A 89 4.48 6.06 -5.25
N SER A 90 5.03 6.50 -6.39
CA SER A 90 4.82 5.85 -7.69
C SER A 90 5.53 4.50 -7.82
N ARG A 91 6.54 4.24 -6.98
CA ARG A 91 7.33 2.99 -6.97
C ARG A 91 6.75 1.93 -6.03
N VAL A 92 5.67 2.22 -5.31
CA VAL A 92 5.01 1.23 -4.45
C VAL A 92 4.58 0.06 -5.34
N ILE A 93 5.10 -1.13 -5.04
CA ILE A 93 4.74 -2.36 -5.74
C ILE A 93 3.40 -2.84 -5.17
N GLU A 94 2.30 -2.27 -5.67
CA GLU A 94 0.96 -2.81 -5.43
C GLU A 94 0.58 -3.80 -6.54
N ASP A 95 -0.13 -4.87 -6.16
CA ASP A 95 -0.81 -5.69 -7.15
C ASP A 95 -1.81 -4.83 -7.93
N ARG A 96 -1.92 -5.07 -9.24
CA ARG A 96 -2.99 -4.46 -10.04
C ARG A 96 -4.34 -4.82 -9.42
N LYS A 97 -4.99 -3.82 -8.84
CA LYS A 97 -6.35 -3.92 -8.31
C LYS A 97 -7.32 -3.90 -9.49
N SER A 98 -8.30 -4.80 -9.46
CA SER A 98 -9.31 -4.89 -10.51
C SER A 98 -10.18 -3.63 -10.53
N PHE A 99 -10.50 -3.14 -11.73
CA PHE A 99 -11.42 -2.02 -11.98
C PHE A 99 -12.43 -2.39 -13.07
N SER A 100 -12.70 -3.69 -13.23
CA SER A 100 -13.47 -4.27 -14.34
C SER A 100 -14.89 -3.71 -14.45
N VAL A 101 -15.54 -3.39 -13.33
CA VAL A 101 -16.90 -2.86 -13.35
C VAL A 101 -16.93 -1.44 -13.89
N GLY A 102 -16.00 -0.58 -13.44
CA GLY A 102 -15.95 0.81 -13.86
C GLY A 102 -15.34 0.99 -15.25
N GLY A 103 -14.39 0.14 -15.63
CA GLY A 103 -13.78 0.10 -16.95
C GLY A 103 -14.57 -0.68 -18.01
N GLY A 104 -15.66 -1.34 -17.61
CA GLY A 104 -16.55 -2.04 -18.55
C GLY A 104 -17.22 -1.11 -19.54
N GLU A 105 -17.55 -1.63 -20.72
CA GLU A 105 -18.15 -0.87 -21.83
C GLU A 105 -19.44 -0.17 -21.43
N GLU A 106 -20.20 -0.73 -20.49
CA GLU A 106 -21.49 -0.23 -20.02
C GLU A 106 -21.35 0.97 -19.06
N ASN A 107 -20.16 1.15 -18.47
CA ASN A 107 -19.89 2.16 -17.46
C ASN A 107 -18.80 3.15 -17.86
N LYS A 108 -17.99 2.88 -18.90
CA LYS A 108 -16.92 3.79 -19.33
C LYS A 108 -17.42 5.21 -19.62
N ILE A 109 -18.60 5.33 -20.22
CA ILE A 109 -19.23 6.62 -20.53
C ILE A 109 -19.64 7.43 -19.27
N LYS A 110 -19.71 6.78 -18.11
CA LYS A 110 -20.02 7.39 -16.81
C LYS A 110 -18.76 7.87 -16.09
N ASN A 111 -17.58 7.65 -16.68
CA ASN A 111 -16.30 8.13 -16.16
C ASN A 111 -15.90 9.42 -16.86
N ARG A 112 -15.34 10.36 -16.09
CA ARG A 112 -14.72 11.57 -16.66
C ARG A 112 -13.38 11.27 -17.35
N SER A 113 -12.68 10.22 -16.89
CA SER A 113 -11.36 9.82 -17.39
C SER A 113 -11.18 8.31 -17.28
N ASP A 114 -10.50 7.71 -18.25
CA ASP A 114 -10.15 6.29 -18.24
C ASP A 114 -8.98 5.97 -17.28
N LEU A 115 -8.27 6.99 -16.79
CA LEU A 115 -7.16 6.83 -15.86
C LEU A 115 -7.60 6.79 -14.40
N VAL A 116 -8.81 7.26 -14.09
CA VAL A 116 -9.31 7.42 -12.72
C VAL A 116 -10.63 6.66 -12.60
N ILE A 117 -10.51 5.37 -12.32
CA ILE A 117 -11.63 4.43 -12.20
C ILE A 117 -11.55 3.76 -10.81
N PRO A 118 -12.66 3.63 -10.07
CA PRO A 118 -12.67 3.00 -8.76
C PRO A 118 -12.30 1.52 -8.87
N TYR A 119 -11.61 0.99 -7.85
CA TYR A 119 -11.36 -0.44 -7.78
C TYR A 119 -12.63 -1.20 -7.39
N ASP A 120 -12.77 -2.41 -7.91
CA ASP A 120 -13.96 -3.26 -7.69
C ASP A 120 -14.19 -3.57 -6.20
N ARG A 121 -13.10 -3.62 -5.41
CA ARG A 121 -13.13 -3.95 -3.98
C ARG A 121 -13.78 -2.85 -3.12
N ASN A 122 -13.62 -1.58 -3.47
CA ASN A 122 -14.06 -0.44 -2.65
C ASN A 122 -14.92 0.57 -3.41
N ARG A 123 -15.39 0.25 -4.62
CA ARG A 123 -16.35 1.09 -5.34
C ARG A 123 -17.64 1.27 -4.56
N VAL A 124 -18.26 2.43 -4.69
CA VAL A 124 -19.61 2.67 -4.20
C VAL A 124 -20.61 1.92 -5.08
N ILE A 125 -21.57 1.22 -4.46
CA ILE A 125 -22.63 0.50 -5.16
C ILE A 125 -23.96 1.19 -4.88
N LEU A 126 -24.58 1.74 -5.92
CA LEU A 126 -25.90 2.36 -5.82
C LEU A 126 -27.00 1.31 -5.81
N THR A 127 -28.15 1.68 -5.24
CA THR A 127 -29.38 0.89 -5.34
C THR A 127 -29.78 0.73 -6.81
N PRO A 128 -30.06 -0.49 -7.29
CA PRO A 128 -30.53 -0.71 -8.66
C PRO A 128 -31.83 0.06 -8.92
N VAL A 129 -31.92 0.68 -10.10
CA VAL A 129 -33.14 1.34 -10.57
C VAL A 129 -33.91 0.37 -11.48
N PRO A 130 -35.18 0.03 -11.16
CA PRO A 130 -35.98 -0.86 -11.99
C PRO A 130 -36.06 -0.39 -13.45
N GLY A 131 -35.87 -1.33 -14.40
CA GLY A 131 -35.89 -1.03 -15.84
C GLY A 131 -34.65 -0.31 -16.38
N ARG A 132 -33.65 0.00 -15.53
CA ARG A 132 -32.38 0.62 -15.95
C ARG A 132 -31.20 -0.29 -15.63
N GLU A 133 -30.70 -0.98 -16.64
CA GLU A 133 -29.50 -1.81 -16.51
C GLU A 133 -28.26 -0.97 -16.17
N HIS A 134 -27.29 -1.57 -15.48
CA HIS A 134 -26.04 -0.93 -15.05
C HIS A 134 -26.25 0.38 -14.25
N SER A 135 -27.39 0.52 -13.56
CA SER A 135 -27.73 1.69 -12.73
C SER A 135 -27.02 1.73 -11.39
N THR A 136 -26.33 0.65 -11.01
CA THR A 136 -25.65 0.51 -9.72
C THR A 136 -24.27 1.16 -9.67
N TYR A 137 -23.78 1.66 -10.80
CA TYR A 137 -22.43 2.21 -10.92
C TYR A 137 -22.40 3.73 -10.79
N ILE A 138 -21.45 4.20 -9.98
CA ILE A 138 -20.98 5.58 -9.94
C ILE A 138 -19.45 5.54 -9.81
N ASN A 139 -18.74 6.48 -10.45
CA ASN A 139 -17.30 6.62 -10.28
C ASN A 139 -17.00 7.25 -8.90
N ALA A 140 -16.95 6.40 -7.87
CA ALA A 140 -16.63 6.77 -6.50
C ALA A 140 -16.07 5.55 -5.74
N SER A 141 -15.18 5.81 -4.78
CA SER A 141 -14.59 4.77 -3.90
C SER A 141 -14.77 5.14 -2.43
N PHE A 142 -14.93 4.14 -1.58
CA PHE A 142 -14.72 4.27 -0.14
C PHE A 142 -13.21 4.40 0.16
N ILE A 143 -12.85 5.37 0.98
CA ILE A 143 -11.49 5.66 1.46
C ILE A 143 -11.44 5.42 2.96
#